data_AF-A0A4R2SXQ1-F1
#
_entry.id   AF-A0A4R2SXQ1-F1
#
_cell.length_a   1.000
_cell.length_b   1.000
_cell.length_c   1.000
_cell.angle_alpha   90.00
_cell.angle_beta   90.00
_cell.angle_gamma   90.00
#
_symmetry.space_group_name_H-M   'P 1'
#
loop_
_entity.id
_entity.type
_entity.pdbx_description
1 polymer ?
#
loop_
_entity_poly.entity_id
_entity_poly.type
_entity_poly.pdbx_seq_one_letter_code
_entity_poly.pdbx_strand_id
1 'polypeptide(L)'
;MRDGDFKDFLKNKGLGIGMYYTSGKALGLNAIHDLIKWGKSIERVFGVDLDSITKDSNATKNLLRAIQNSDELVNKQKSNLMGTLKAYYEFVNGNESE
;
A
#
# COMPACT_ATOMS: atom_id res chain seq x y z
N MET A 1 9.02 -2.99 7.14
CA MET A 1 8.93 -2.91 5.66
C MET A 1 10.25 -3.23 4.93
N ARG A 2 10.22 -4.20 4.00
CA ARG A 2 11.28 -4.48 2.99
C ARG A 2 11.25 -3.51 1.80
N ASP A 3 11.74 -2.29 1.99
CA ASP A 3 11.65 -1.20 1.01
C ASP A 3 12.24 -1.52 -0.38
N GLY A 4 13.40 -2.19 -0.43
CA GLY A 4 14.11 -2.49 -1.68
C GLY A 4 13.31 -3.47 -2.56
N ASP A 5 12.90 -4.59 -1.97
CA ASP A 5 12.11 -5.63 -2.62
C ASP A 5 10.74 -5.09 -3.06
N PHE A 6 10.09 -4.27 -2.21
CA PHE A 6 8.82 -3.65 -2.55
C PHE A 6 8.96 -2.65 -3.70
N LYS A 7 10.05 -1.86 -3.72
CA LYS A 7 10.34 -0.95 -4.83
C LYS A 7 10.48 -1.70 -6.15
N ASP A 8 11.18 -2.83 -6.15
CA ASP A 8 11.40 -3.62 -7.36
C ASP A 8 10.12 -4.33 -7.82
N PHE A 9 9.29 -4.81 -6.89
CA PHE A 9 7.93 -5.26 -7.19
C PHE A 9 7.10 -4.18 -7.90
N LEU A 10 7.09 -2.95 -7.37
CA LEU A 10 6.34 -1.85 -7.96
C LEU A 10 6.88 -1.45 -9.35
N LYS A 11 8.20 -1.52 -9.58
CA LYS A 11 8.78 -1.34 -10.92
C LYS A 11 8.30 -2.42 -11.89
N ASN A 12 8.27 -3.68 -11.45
CA ASN A 12 7.84 -4.81 -12.27
C ASN A 12 6.36 -4.73 -12.65
N LYS A 13 5.51 -4.15 -11.79
CA LYS A 13 4.09 -3.88 -12.10
C LYS A 13 3.90 -2.83 -13.21
N GLY A 14 4.91 -2.01 -13.52
CA GLY A 14 4.91 -1.13 -14.71
C GLY A 14 3.78 -0.10 -14.72
N LEU A 15 2.85 -0.18 -15.68
CA LEU A 15 1.67 0.70 -15.72
C LEU A 15 0.54 0.22 -14.78
N GLY A 16 0.58 -1.04 -14.34
CA GLY A 16 -0.43 -1.65 -13.47
C GLY A 16 -0.51 -1.02 -12.08
N ILE A 17 0.51 -0.27 -11.65
CA ILE A 17 0.50 0.46 -10.37
C ILE A 17 -0.63 1.49 -10.26
N GLY A 18 -1.20 1.92 -11.39
CA GLY A 18 -2.36 2.83 -11.43
C GLY A 18 -3.57 2.33 -10.64
N MET A 19 -3.73 1.00 -10.47
CA MET A 19 -4.81 0.44 -9.66
C MET A 19 -4.69 0.74 -8.16
N TYR A 20 -3.48 1.05 -7.68
CA TYR A 20 -3.21 1.41 -6.28
C TYR A 20 -3.07 2.93 -6.07
N TYR A 21 -3.04 3.70 -7.16
CA TYR A 21 -2.71 5.13 -7.14
C TYR A 21 -3.82 5.97 -7.78
N THR A 22 -4.78 6.39 -6.94
CA THR A 22 -5.96 7.18 -7.36
C THR A 22 -5.63 8.68 -7.44
N SER A 23 -4.85 9.09 -8.44
CA SER A 23 -4.67 10.51 -8.80
C SER A 23 -3.91 10.67 -10.12
N GLY A 24 -4.40 11.54 -10.99
CA GLY A 24 -3.96 11.68 -12.38
C GLY A 24 -2.47 11.96 -12.61
N LYS A 25 -2.00 11.38 -13.72
CA LYS A 25 -0.90 11.81 -14.61
C LYS A 25 0.56 11.49 -14.28
N ALA A 26 0.90 10.72 -13.26
CA ALA A 26 2.28 10.21 -13.14
C ALA A 26 2.33 8.72 -12.83
N LEU A 27 2.17 7.89 -13.87
CA LEU A 27 2.55 6.48 -13.83
C LEU A 27 4.08 6.41 -13.98
N GLY A 28 4.79 5.89 -12.97
CA GLY A 28 6.26 5.80 -12.99
C GLY A 28 6.93 5.96 -11.62
N LEU A 29 8.19 6.44 -11.61
CA LEU A 29 9.03 6.52 -10.40
C LEU A 29 8.41 7.34 -9.25
N ASN A 30 7.64 8.37 -9.54
CA ASN A 30 6.98 9.18 -8.52
C ASN A 30 5.91 8.37 -7.76
N ALA A 31 5.07 7.61 -8.48
CA ALA A 31 4.08 6.73 -7.86
C ALA A 31 4.75 5.65 -7.00
N ILE A 32 5.89 5.11 -7.45
CA ILE A 32 6.67 4.14 -6.67
C ILE A 32 7.17 4.75 -5.36
N HIS A 33 7.76 5.95 -5.42
CA HIS A 33 8.22 6.65 -4.22
C HIS A 33 7.07 7.01 -3.27
N ASP A 34 5.92 7.41 -3.82
CA ASP A 34 4.74 7.73 -3.02
C ASP A 34 4.19 6.48 -2.32
N LEU A 35 4.06 5.34 -3.01
CA LEU A 35 3.63 4.08 -2.40
C LEU A 35 4.58 3.62 -1.29
N ILE A 36 5.91 3.74 -1.48
CA ILE A 36 6.88 3.44 -0.42
C ILE A 36 6.70 4.37 0.78
N LYS A 37 6.55 5.68 0.52
CA LYS A 37 6.33 6.68 1.57
C LYS A 37 5.03 6.44 2.33
N TRP A 38 3.97 6.09 1.63
CA TRP A 38 2.67 5.77 2.21
C TRP A 38 2.73 4.47 3.01
N GLY A 39 3.49 3.47 2.59
CA GLY A 39 3.70 2.22 3.33
C GLY A 39 4.30 2.49 4.72
N LYS A 40 5.39 3.27 4.75
CA LYS A 40 5.98 3.75 6.02
C LYS A 40 5.03 4.58 6.86
N SER A 41 4.15 5.35 6.20
CA SER A 41 3.12 6.11 6.89
C SER A 41 2.10 5.21 7.57
N ILE A 42 1.73 4.07 6.98
CA ILE A 42 0.82 3.10 7.60
C ILE A 42 1.46 2.52 8.85
N GLU A 43 2.71 2.05 8.76
CA GLU A 43 3.44 1.50 9.92
C GLU A 43 3.49 2.50 11.07
N ARG A 44 3.76 3.78 10.75
CA ARG A 44 3.85 4.85 11.75
C ARG A 44 2.49 5.23 12.35
N VAL A 45 1.46 5.45 11.53
CA VAL A 45 0.16 5.95 11.98
C VAL A 45 -0.59 4.88 12.77
N PHE A 46 -0.53 3.63 12.33
CA PHE A 46 -1.28 2.54 12.95
C PHE A 46 -0.43 1.69 13.91
N GLY A 47 0.86 1.98 14.05
CA GLY A 47 1.76 1.27 14.97
C GLY A 47 1.92 -0.20 14.61
N VAL A 48 2.03 -0.52 13.32
CA VAL A 48 2.05 -1.89 12.80
C VAL A 48 3.33 -2.19 12.02
N ASP A 49 3.71 -3.47 11.95
CA ASP A 49 4.68 -3.97 10.98
C ASP A 49 3.95 -4.53 9.76
N LEU A 50 4.10 -3.88 8.60
CA LEU A 50 3.40 -4.29 7.39
C LEU A 50 3.85 -5.68 6.91
N ASP A 51 5.11 -6.06 7.08
CA ASP A 51 5.62 -7.38 6.68
C ASP A 51 4.96 -8.51 7.48
N SER A 52 4.60 -8.23 8.74
CA SER A 52 3.89 -9.19 9.60
C SER A 52 2.39 -9.16 9.35
N ILE A 53 1.76 -7.97 9.34
CA ILE A 53 0.30 -7.84 9.21
C ILE A 53 -0.18 -8.40 7.88
N THR A 54 0.56 -8.17 6.79
CA THR A 54 0.08 -8.55 5.46
C THR A 54 0.14 -10.05 5.19
N LYS A 55 0.83 -10.86 6.00
CA LYS A 55 0.79 -12.33 5.90
C LYS A 55 -0.55 -12.92 6.33
N ASP A 56 -1.35 -12.18 7.11
CA ASP A 56 -2.68 -12.60 7.54
C ASP A 56 -3.74 -11.75 6.84
N SER A 57 -4.59 -12.41 6.04
CA SER A 57 -5.69 -11.77 5.33
C SER A 57 -6.71 -11.09 6.26
N ASN A 58 -6.95 -11.63 7.46
CA ASN A 58 -7.87 -11.05 8.44
C ASN A 58 -7.25 -9.82 9.10
N ALA A 59 -5.99 -9.90 9.51
CA ALA A 59 -5.25 -8.75 10.05
C ALA A 59 -5.19 -7.61 9.02
N THR A 60 -4.94 -7.93 7.75
CA THR A 60 -4.94 -6.96 6.64
C THR A 60 -6.31 -6.31 6.44
N LYS A 61 -7.40 -7.09 6.45
CA LYS A 61 -8.77 -6.56 6.36
C LYS A 61 -9.12 -5.64 7.54
N ASN A 62 -8.67 -5.99 8.74
CA ASN A 62 -8.87 -5.15 9.92
C ASN A 62 -8.11 -3.82 9.79
N LEU A 63 -6.86 -3.86 9.31
CA LEU A 63 -6.09 -2.65 9.05
C LEU A 63 -6.71 -1.78 7.94
N LEU A 64 -7.24 -2.39 6.86
CA LEU A 64 -7.98 -1.66 5.83
C LEU A 64 -9.20 -0.92 6.41
N ARG A 65 -9.97 -1.59 7.29
CA ARG A 65 -11.11 -0.97 7.99
C ARG A 65 -10.67 0.15 8.92
N ALA A 66 -9.56 -0.03 9.63
CA ALA A 66 -9.00 1.01 10.50
C ALA A 66 -8.61 2.25 9.70
N ILE A 67 -7.96 2.09 8.54
CA ILE A 67 -7.62 3.20 7.64
C ILE A 67 -8.89 3.91 7.15
N GLN A 68 -9.89 3.14 6.70
CA GLN A 68 -11.14 3.69 6.18
C GLN A 68 -11.90 4.51 7.23
N ASN A 69 -11.91 4.06 8.48
CA ASN A 69 -12.67 4.66 9.58
C ASN A 69 -11.87 5.66 10.42
N SER A 70 -10.59 5.90 10.11
CA SER A 70 -9.75 6.84 10.86
C SER A 70 -10.25 8.28 10.75
N ASP A 71 -10.57 8.95 11.85
CA ASP A 71 -10.96 10.38 11.84
C ASP A 71 -9.76 11.32 11.66
N GLU A 72 -8.55 10.85 11.93
CA GLU A 72 -7.31 11.62 11.80
C GLU A 72 -6.83 11.80 10.35
N LEU A 73 -7.43 11.08 9.40
CA LEU A 73 -7.01 11.06 8.00
C LEU A 73 -8.08 11.70 7.11
N VAL A 74 -7.66 12.56 6.19
CA VAL A 74 -8.58 13.06 5.15
C VAL A 74 -8.84 11.97 4.09
N ASN A 75 -9.98 12.03 3.39
CA ASN A 75 -10.39 11.03 2.41
C ASN A 75 -9.29 10.69 1.37
N LYS A 76 -8.55 11.70 0.91
CA LYS A 76 -7.42 11.48 -0.01
C LYS A 76 -6.31 10.64 0.60
N GLN A 77 -5.94 10.91 1.86
CA GLN A 77 -4.95 10.12 2.58
C GLN A 77 -5.45 8.69 2.77
N LYS A 78 -6.71 8.50 3.18
CA LYS A 78 -7.31 7.17 3.32
C LYS A 78 -7.19 6.37 2.02
N SER A 79 -7.57 6.96 0.88
CA SER A 79 -7.48 6.31 -0.44
C SER A 79 -6.04 5.89 -0.76
N ASN A 80 -5.08 6.79 -0.55
CA ASN A 80 -3.66 6.54 -0.79
C ASN A 80 -3.12 5.39 0.08
N LEU A 81 -3.41 5.42 1.38
CA LEU A 81 -2.95 4.40 2.32
C LEU A 81 -3.62 3.05 2.02
N MET A 82 -4.92 3.02 1.72
CA MET A 82 -5.62 1.79 1.35
C MET A 82 -5.07 1.18 0.05
N GLY A 83 -4.82 2.00 -0.97
CA GLY A 83 -4.19 1.55 -2.22
C GLY A 83 -2.80 0.95 -1.96
N THR A 84 -2.02 1.61 -1.12
CA THR A 84 -0.69 1.12 -0.71
C THR A 84 -0.76 -0.20 0.05
N LEU A 85 -1.68 -0.33 1.01
CA LEU A 85 -1.84 -1.56 1.78
C LEU A 85 -2.19 -2.75 0.87
N LYS A 86 -3.03 -2.52 -0.15
CA LYS A 86 -3.34 -3.54 -1.16
C LYS A 86 -2.11 -3.91 -1.99
N ALA A 87 -1.35 -2.93 -2.46
CA ALA A 87 -0.11 -3.18 -3.19
C ALA A 87 0.91 -3.98 -2.36
N TYR A 88 1.02 -3.64 -1.07
CA TYR A 88 1.93 -4.33 -0.16
C TYR A 88 1.46 -5.75 0.16
N TYR A 89 0.15 -5.95 0.34
CA TYR A 89 -0.43 -7.26 0.53
C TYR A 89 -0.16 -8.18 -0.67
N GLU A 90 -0.32 -7.68 -1.89
CA GLU A 90 0.04 -8.43 -3.09
C GLU A 90 1.55 -8.72 -3.17
N PHE A 91 2.39 -7.75 -2.82
CA PHE A 91 3.84 -7.95 -2.75
C PHE A 91 4.23 -9.08 -1.79
N VAL A 92 3.61 -9.12 -0.61
CA VAL A 92 3.94 -10.12 0.42
C VAL A 92 3.39 -11.50 0.08
N ASN A 93 2.18 -11.57 -0.47
CA ASN A 93 1.49 -12.85 -0.65
C ASN A 93 1.58 -13.40 -2.08
N GLY A 94 2.17 -12.67 -3.03
CA GLY A 94 2.48 -13.17 -4.37
C GLY A 94 1.27 -13.61 -5.21
N ASN A 95 0.03 -13.41 -4.75
CA ASN A 95 -1.15 -13.83 -5.51
C ASN A 95 -1.31 -12.96 -6.76
N GLU A 96 -0.91 -13.55 -7.89
CA GLU A 96 -1.65 -13.57 -9.13
C GLU A 96 -3.13 -13.24 -8.87
N SER A 97 -3.50 -11.99 -9.17
CA SER A 97 -4.92 -11.69 -9.37
C SER A 97 -5.27 -12.27 -10.73
N GLU A 98 -5.73 -13.53 -10.76
CA GLU A 98 -6.67 -13.98 -11.79
C GLU A 98 -7.99 -13.19 -11.67
#